data_AF-A0A453PTG4-F1
#
_entry.id   AF-A0A453PTG4-F1
#
_cell.length_a   1.000
_cell.length_b   1.000
_cell.length_c   1.000
_cell.angle_alpha   90.00
_cell.angle_beta   90.00
_cell.angle_gamma   90.00
#
_symmetry.space_group_name_H-M   'P 1'
#
loop_
_entity.id
_entity.type
_entity.pdbx_description
1 polymer ?
#
loop_
_entity_poly.entity_id
_entity_poly.type
_entity_poly.pdbx_seq_one_letter_code
_entity_poly.pdbx_strand_id
1 'polypeptide(L)'
;LPLRLTGNLNCHEPVGADDTTTLDKIIDSLTSIANAHRGDPNAAEISLKIGRVSECGIDDSMDKVGPKVLILGAGRVCRPAAEFLTSYQNIDQVHVVVASLYQKDAEETVDGIKNATAAQLDVSDTESLSNLVSQVDVVVSLLPASFHAAIARVCIELKKHLVTASYVDDSMSKLEQAAQGAGVTILCEMGLDPGIDHMLSMKMIDEAHALNGKIKAFTSFCGGLPSPAAANNPLAYKFR
;
A
#
# COMPACT_ATOMS: atom_id res chain seq x y z
N LEU A 1 6.10 -13.80 -11.44
CA LEU A 1 6.67 -14.72 -12.46
C LEU A 1 5.81 -15.98 -12.52
N PRO A 2 5.22 -16.42 -13.65
CA PRO A 2 4.47 -17.66 -13.66
C PRO A 2 5.42 -18.82 -13.96
N LEU A 3 5.64 -19.70 -12.98
CA LEU A 3 6.38 -20.94 -13.15
C LEU A 3 5.39 -22.12 -13.06
N ARG A 4 5.08 -22.70 -14.23
CA ARG A 4 4.51 -24.05 -14.33
C ARG A 4 5.66 -25.05 -14.29
N LEU A 5 5.68 -25.96 -13.32
CA LEU A 5 6.42 -27.22 -13.42
C LEU A 5 5.65 -28.35 -12.74
N THR A 6 5.42 -29.42 -13.51
CA THR A 6 4.90 -30.72 -13.09
C THR A 6 6.05 -31.61 -12.60
N GLY A 7 5.83 -32.39 -11.54
CA GLY A 7 6.77 -33.43 -11.10
C GLY A 7 6.38 -34.11 -9.79
N ASN A 8 6.20 -35.44 -9.84
CA ASN A 8 5.73 -36.30 -8.74
C ASN A 8 6.80 -36.59 -7.66
N LEU A 9 6.34 -36.51 -6.41
CA LEU A 9 6.63 -37.31 -5.20
C LEU A 9 8.06 -37.78 -4.88
N ASN A 10 8.58 -37.33 -3.73
CA ASN A 10 8.89 -38.23 -2.60
C ASN A 10 9.02 -37.45 -1.29
N CYS A 11 8.44 -38.03 -0.23
CA CYS A 11 8.05 -37.43 1.03
C CYS A 11 9.23 -36.92 1.89
N HIS A 12 9.14 -35.66 2.30
CA HIS A 12 9.52 -35.17 3.62
C HIS A 12 8.43 -34.18 4.06
N GLU A 13 8.08 -34.21 5.34
CA GLU A 13 6.87 -33.61 5.91
C GLU A 13 6.63 -32.15 5.45
N PRO A 14 5.41 -31.80 5.02
CA PRO A 14 5.05 -30.42 4.72
C PRO A 14 5.05 -29.61 6.03
N VAL A 15 5.81 -28.52 6.07
CA VAL A 15 5.60 -27.48 7.08
C VAL A 15 4.33 -26.75 6.68
N GLY A 16 3.20 -27.20 7.20
CA GLY A 16 1.90 -26.58 7.00
C GLY A 16 1.73 -25.36 7.90
N ALA A 17 1.08 -24.31 7.39
CA ALA A 17 0.61 -23.17 8.18
C ALA A 17 -0.62 -23.51 9.07
N ASP A 18 -0.86 -24.79 9.36
CA ASP A 18 -1.91 -25.27 10.27
C ASP A 18 -1.48 -25.21 11.75
N ASP A 19 -0.24 -24.80 12.02
CA ASP A 19 0.20 -24.57 13.39
C ASP A 19 -0.26 -23.19 13.85
N THR A 20 -1.35 -23.15 14.61
CA THR A 20 -1.92 -21.93 15.21
C THR A 20 -0.86 -21.12 15.95
N THR A 21 0.16 -21.79 16.51
CA THR A 21 1.26 -21.10 17.20
C THR A 21 2.19 -20.31 16.25
N THR A 22 2.27 -20.68 14.98
CA THR A 22 3.03 -19.94 13.96
C THR A 22 2.22 -18.76 13.43
N LEU A 23 0.91 -18.95 13.24
CA LEU A 23 0.00 -17.87 12.86
C LEU A 23 -0.08 -16.78 13.96
N ASP A 24 -0.19 -17.20 15.21
CA ASP A 24 -0.17 -16.29 16.38
C ASP A 24 1.14 -15.52 16.45
N LYS A 25 2.29 -16.16 16.20
CA LYS A 25 3.60 -15.46 16.14
C LYS A 25 3.70 -14.45 15.00
N ILE A 26 3.07 -14.71 13.85
CA ILE A 26 3.02 -13.77 12.72
C ILE A 26 2.11 -12.59 13.07
N ILE A 27 0.93 -12.86 13.63
CA ILE A 27 -0.01 -11.83 14.09
C ILE A 27 0.64 -10.98 15.18
N ASP A 28 1.30 -11.61 16.16
CA ASP A 28 2.02 -10.93 17.23
C ASP A 28 3.20 -10.13 16.71
N SER A 29 3.93 -10.63 15.69
CA SER A 29 5.01 -9.87 15.05
C SER A 29 4.47 -8.66 14.29
N LEU A 30 3.40 -8.81 13.52
CA LEU A 30 2.76 -7.71 12.79
C LEU A 30 2.15 -6.68 13.76
N THR A 31 1.54 -7.16 14.83
CA THR A 31 0.95 -6.33 15.91
C THR A 31 2.05 -5.66 16.72
N SER A 32 3.18 -6.31 16.95
CA SER A 32 4.36 -5.75 17.61
C SER A 32 5.02 -4.68 16.75
N ILE A 33 5.13 -4.89 15.43
CA ILE A 33 5.60 -3.86 14.48
C ILE A 33 4.65 -2.65 14.49
N ALA A 34 3.33 -2.87 14.53
CA ALA A 34 2.35 -1.80 14.63
C ALA A 34 2.40 -1.06 15.99
N ASN A 35 2.71 -1.77 17.08
CA ASN A 35 2.72 -1.24 18.44
C ASN A 35 4.09 -0.71 18.92
N ALA A 36 5.20 -1.02 18.23
CA ALA A 36 6.55 -0.57 18.57
C ALA A 36 6.72 0.97 18.52
N HIS A 37 5.71 1.71 18.07
CA HIS A 37 5.65 3.16 18.18
C HIS A 37 5.05 3.69 19.51
N ARG A 38 4.77 2.83 20.50
CA ARG A 38 4.39 3.26 21.86
C ARG A 38 5.32 2.67 22.92
N GLY A 39 6.47 3.34 23.10
CA GLY A 39 7.16 3.43 24.38
C GLY A 39 8.00 2.23 24.83
N ASP A 40 9.27 2.18 24.39
CA ASP A 40 10.40 1.67 25.20
C ASP A 40 11.73 2.22 24.60
N PRO A 41 12.62 2.88 25.36
CA PRO A 41 13.87 3.43 24.84
C PRO A 41 14.98 2.40 24.53
N ASN A 42 14.75 1.07 24.67
CA ASN A 42 15.85 0.09 24.62
C ASN A 42 15.57 -1.23 23.85
N ALA A 43 14.62 -1.25 22.91
CA ALA A 43 14.40 -2.41 22.04
C ALA A 43 15.35 -2.37 20.81
N ALA A 44 16.00 -3.51 20.52
CA ALA A 44 17.02 -3.65 19.48
C ALA A 44 16.52 -3.20 18.08
N GLU A 45 17.28 -2.30 17.48
CA GLU A 45 17.07 -1.71 16.16
C GLU A 45 16.92 -2.78 15.06
N ILE A 46 15.70 -2.92 14.52
CA ILE A 46 15.51 -3.41 13.15
C ILE A 46 15.66 -2.18 12.26
N SER A 47 16.89 -1.88 11.86
CA SER A 47 17.19 -0.80 10.93
C SER A 47 16.76 -1.21 9.52
N LEU A 48 15.55 -0.84 9.13
CA LEU A 48 15.22 -0.69 7.71
C LEU A 48 16.12 0.43 7.17
N LYS A 49 17.11 0.07 6.36
CA LYS A 49 17.93 1.05 5.62
C LYS A 49 17.04 1.77 4.63
N ILE A 50 16.39 2.84 5.09
CA ILE A 50 15.85 3.89 4.23
C ILE A 50 17.04 4.47 3.48
N GLY A 51 17.05 4.32 2.15
CA GLY A 51 18.06 4.93 1.30
C GLY A 51 18.12 6.43 1.57
N ARG A 52 19.33 6.98 1.72
CA ARG A 52 19.54 8.42 1.92
C ARG A 52 18.82 9.22 0.84
N VAL A 53 17.80 9.97 1.25
CA VAL A 53 17.27 11.08 0.45
C VAL A 53 18.33 12.17 0.47
N SER A 54 18.78 12.60 -0.70
CA SER A 54 19.76 13.66 -0.87
C SER A 54 19.24 14.95 -0.21
N GLU A 55 19.92 15.43 0.82
CA GLU A 55 19.68 16.77 1.38
C GLU A 55 20.01 17.81 0.30
N CYS A 56 18.99 18.47 -0.22
CA CYS A 56 19.14 19.70 -0.99
C CYS A 56 19.11 20.87 0.00
N GLY A 57 20.18 21.66 0.05
CA GLY A 57 20.37 22.65 1.10
C GLY A 57 19.54 23.94 0.96
N ILE A 58 19.43 24.60 2.13
CA ILE A 58 19.18 26.03 2.43
C ILE A 58 17.70 26.46 2.48
N ASP A 59 17.17 26.82 3.66
CA ASP A 59 17.13 28.19 4.24
C ASP A 59 16.27 28.20 5.52
N ASP A 60 16.78 28.79 6.60
CA ASP A 60 16.17 28.78 7.94
C ASP A 60 15.15 29.93 8.09
N SER A 61 14.07 29.93 7.29
CA SER A 61 12.87 30.75 7.54
C SER A 61 11.69 30.47 6.59
N MET A 62 11.01 29.33 6.71
CA MET A 62 9.63 29.17 6.26
C MET A 62 8.93 28.15 7.16
N ASP A 63 7.66 28.39 7.52
CA ASP A 63 6.83 27.43 8.26
C ASP A 63 7.00 26.02 7.65
N LYS A 64 7.48 25.04 8.43
CA LYS A 64 7.68 23.66 7.94
C LYS A 64 6.32 23.07 7.57
N VAL A 65 5.96 23.17 6.30
CA VAL A 65 4.79 22.50 5.73
C VAL A 65 5.13 21.03 5.61
N GLY A 66 4.43 20.18 6.38
CA GLY A 66 4.58 18.73 6.30
C GLY A 66 4.20 18.18 4.92
N PRO A 67 4.58 16.92 4.63
CA PRO A 67 4.34 16.30 3.33
C PRO A 67 2.84 16.23 3.02
N LYS A 68 2.50 16.40 1.74
CA LYS A 68 1.13 16.37 1.23
C LYS A 68 0.88 15.09 0.44
N VAL A 69 -0.19 14.39 0.77
CA VAL A 69 -0.61 13.15 0.10
C VAL A 69 -1.96 13.34 -0.56
N LEU A 70 -2.05 13.03 -1.85
CA LEU A 70 -3.32 12.98 -2.59
C LEU A 70 -3.83 11.54 -2.65
N ILE A 71 -5.00 11.25 -2.09
CA ILE A 71 -5.71 9.98 -2.29
C ILE A 71 -6.76 10.17 -3.37
N LEU A 72 -6.64 9.42 -4.46
CA LEU A 72 -7.61 9.37 -5.54
C LEU A 72 -8.61 8.24 -5.26
N GLY A 73 -9.88 8.61 -5.09
CA GLY A 73 -10.99 7.70 -4.79
C GLY A 73 -11.44 7.80 -3.33
N ALA A 74 -12.75 7.96 -3.13
CA ALA A 74 -13.42 8.00 -1.82
C ALA A 74 -14.15 6.68 -1.49
N GLY A 75 -13.58 5.55 -1.90
CA GLY A 75 -14.14 4.23 -1.63
C GLY A 75 -13.93 3.77 -0.18
N ARG A 76 -14.42 2.57 0.15
CA ARG A 76 -14.37 1.98 1.51
C ARG A 76 -12.96 1.91 2.13
N VAL A 77 -11.93 1.78 1.30
CA VAL A 77 -10.52 1.68 1.73
C VAL A 77 -9.85 3.03 1.94
N CYS A 78 -10.45 4.13 1.50
CA CYS A 78 -9.84 5.46 1.55
C CYS A 78 -9.78 6.01 2.97
N ARG A 79 -10.89 5.94 3.72
CA ARG A 79 -10.95 6.44 5.10
C ARG A 79 -9.86 5.87 6.02
N PRO A 80 -9.67 4.53 6.13
CA PRO A 80 -8.62 4.00 7.00
C PRO A 80 -7.22 4.41 6.54
N ALA A 81 -6.98 4.57 5.22
CA ALA A 81 -5.71 5.08 4.72
C ALA A 81 -5.48 6.56 5.13
N ALA A 82 -6.50 7.40 5.02
CA ALA A 82 -6.43 8.81 5.44
C ALA A 82 -6.21 8.95 6.95
N GLU A 83 -6.94 8.17 7.77
CA GLU A 83 -6.76 8.15 9.23
C GLU A 83 -5.36 7.69 9.62
N PHE A 84 -4.84 6.64 8.96
CA PHE A 84 -3.50 6.14 9.21
C PHE A 84 -2.42 7.19 8.87
N LEU A 85 -2.48 7.77 7.67
CA LEU A 85 -1.50 8.76 7.22
C LEU A 85 -1.47 10.01 8.10
N THR A 86 -2.64 10.52 8.50
CA THR A 86 -2.76 11.71 9.36
C THR A 86 -2.40 11.43 10.83
N SER A 87 -2.33 10.16 11.24
CA SER A 87 -1.96 9.78 12.62
C SER A 87 -0.46 9.84 12.91
N TYR A 88 0.40 9.89 11.89
CA TYR A 88 1.85 9.93 12.07
C TYR A 88 2.31 11.23 12.74
N GLN A 89 2.92 11.10 13.93
CA GLN A 89 3.46 12.23 14.70
C GLN A 89 4.97 12.42 14.58
N ASN A 90 5.68 11.42 14.03
CA ASN A 90 7.15 11.41 13.91
C ASN A 90 7.66 12.02 12.59
N ILE A 91 6.75 12.26 11.65
CA ILE A 91 6.99 13.00 10.42
C ILE A 91 6.30 14.35 10.62
N ASP A 92 6.80 15.43 10.02
CA ASP A 92 6.08 16.71 9.97
C ASP A 92 4.60 16.45 9.61
N GLN A 93 3.69 17.25 10.16
CA GLN A 93 2.24 16.98 10.12
C GLN A 93 1.74 16.69 8.70
N VAL A 94 1.48 15.42 8.40
CA VAL A 94 1.05 14.95 7.07
C VAL A 94 -0.33 15.52 6.75
N HIS A 95 -0.46 16.17 5.60
CA HIS A 95 -1.74 16.67 5.11
C HIS A 95 -2.27 15.75 4.00
N VAL A 96 -3.49 15.25 4.16
CA VAL A 96 -4.14 14.37 3.18
C VAL A 96 -5.20 15.12 2.40
N VAL A 97 -5.17 15.02 1.08
CA VAL A 97 -6.24 15.48 0.19
C VAL A 97 -6.95 14.25 -0.35
N VAL A 98 -8.24 14.09 -0.09
CA VAL A 98 -9.06 13.04 -0.71
C VAL A 98 -9.80 13.63 -1.89
N ALA A 99 -9.58 13.08 -3.08
CA ALA A 99 -10.24 13.51 -4.30
C ALA A 99 -11.20 12.44 -4.85
N SER A 100 -12.41 12.86 -5.23
CA SER A 100 -13.45 11.98 -5.79
C SER A 100 -14.22 12.69 -6.90
N LEU A 101 -14.83 11.92 -7.80
CA LEU A 101 -15.74 12.45 -8.83
C LEU A 101 -16.92 13.19 -8.19
N TYR A 102 -17.43 12.66 -7.08
CA TYR A 102 -18.49 13.26 -6.28
C TYR A 102 -17.88 13.89 -5.03
N GLN A 103 -17.96 15.23 -4.94
CA GLN A 103 -17.44 16.01 -3.82
C GLN A 103 -17.92 15.48 -2.45
N LYS A 104 -19.21 15.12 -2.38
CA LYS A 104 -19.84 14.60 -1.16
C LYS A 104 -19.14 13.36 -0.60
N ASP A 105 -18.72 12.43 -1.46
CA ASP A 105 -18.06 11.20 -1.02
C ASP A 105 -16.69 11.51 -0.40
N ALA A 106 -15.97 12.47 -0.97
CA ALA A 106 -14.69 12.93 -0.42
C ALA A 106 -14.89 13.64 0.93
N GLU A 107 -15.91 14.49 1.05
CA GLU A 107 -16.28 15.18 2.31
C GLU A 107 -16.64 14.19 3.41
N GLU A 108 -17.50 13.20 3.12
CA GLU A 108 -17.85 12.15 4.08
C GLU A 108 -16.64 11.31 4.49
N THR A 109 -15.71 11.08 3.57
CA THR A 109 -14.48 10.33 3.86
C THR A 109 -13.58 11.06 4.84
N VAL A 110 -13.40 12.38 4.68
CA VAL A 110 -12.51 13.18 5.53
C VAL A 110 -13.17 13.68 6.81
N ASP A 111 -14.49 13.51 6.97
CA ASP A 111 -15.22 13.99 8.13
C ASP A 111 -14.62 13.47 9.45
N GLY A 112 -14.32 14.40 10.36
CA GLY A 112 -13.68 14.13 11.65
C GLY A 112 -12.17 13.80 11.59
N ILE A 113 -11.54 13.75 10.41
CA ILE A 113 -10.10 13.51 10.27
C ILE A 113 -9.35 14.84 10.28
N LYS A 114 -8.43 15.02 11.24
CA LYS A 114 -7.57 16.21 11.30
C LYS A 114 -6.54 16.16 10.17
N ASN A 115 -6.20 17.33 9.61
CA ASN A 115 -5.24 17.46 8.49
C ASN A 115 -5.64 16.67 7.25
N ALA A 116 -6.96 16.55 7.02
CA ALA A 116 -7.51 16.00 5.80
C ALA A 116 -8.47 17.02 5.15
N THR A 117 -8.44 17.13 3.82
CA THR A 117 -9.32 17.99 3.04
C THR A 117 -9.92 17.23 1.86
N ALA A 118 -11.15 17.56 1.50
CA ALA A 118 -11.83 16.99 0.33
C ALA A 118 -11.61 17.85 -0.92
N ALA A 119 -11.55 17.20 -2.08
CA ALA A 119 -11.52 17.84 -3.39
C ALA A 119 -12.41 17.09 -4.39
N GLN A 120 -13.00 17.82 -5.33
CA GLN A 120 -13.70 17.22 -6.46
C GLN A 120 -12.72 17.06 -7.62
N LEU A 121 -12.68 15.87 -8.21
CA LEU A 121 -11.82 15.59 -9.36
C LEU A 121 -12.41 14.50 -10.24
N ASP A 122 -12.56 14.80 -11.52
CA ASP A 122 -12.65 13.78 -12.56
C ASP A 122 -11.23 13.47 -13.04
N VAL A 123 -10.76 12.24 -12.82
CA VAL A 123 -9.41 11.83 -13.23
C VAL A 123 -9.22 11.73 -14.74
N SER A 124 -10.32 11.76 -15.53
CA SER A 124 -10.24 11.88 -16.98
C SER A 124 -9.91 13.30 -17.45
N ASP A 125 -10.16 14.31 -16.61
CA ASP A 125 -9.68 15.66 -16.84
C ASP A 125 -8.20 15.76 -16.42
N THR A 126 -7.35 15.65 -17.43
CA THR A 126 -5.90 15.65 -17.25
C THR A 126 -5.38 16.99 -16.71
N GLU A 127 -6.04 18.10 -17.01
CA GLU A 127 -5.62 19.42 -16.53
C GLU A 127 -5.89 19.55 -15.04
N SER A 128 -7.12 19.24 -14.61
CA SER A 128 -7.49 19.22 -13.19
C SER A 128 -6.66 18.21 -12.39
N LEU A 129 -6.41 17.01 -12.94
CA LEU A 129 -5.56 16.00 -12.32
C LEU A 129 -4.13 16.53 -12.14
N SER A 130 -3.55 17.10 -13.20
CA SER A 130 -2.18 17.66 -13.15
C SER A 130 -2.07 18.80 -12.15
N ASN A 131 -3.06 19.70 -12.11
CA ASN A 131 -3.12 20.79 -11.15
C ASN A 131 -3.10 20.27 -9.71
N LEU A 132 -3.87 19.24 -9.38
CA LEU A 132 -3.91 18.69 -8.03
C LEU A 132 -2.64 17.89 -7.69
N VAL A 133 -2.14 17.07 -8.63
CA VAL A 133 -0.90 16.30 -8.46
C VAL A 133 0.32 17.22 -8.27
N SER A 134 0.35 18.39 -8.92
CA SER A 134 1.46 19.34 -8.78
C SER A 134 1.65 19.86 -7.33
N GLN A 135 0.57 19.86 -6.54
CA GLN A 135 0.51 20.42 -5.19
C GLN A 135 0.83 19.42 -4.08
N VAL A 136 1.09 18.16 -4.41
CA VAL A 136 1.37 17.08 -3.45
C VAL A 136 2.73 16.44 -3.71
N ASP A 137 3.20 15.63 -2.77
CA ASP A 137 4.46 14.89 -2.87
C ASP A 137 4.23 13.45 -3.33
N VAL A 138 3.14 12.85 -2.85
CA VAL A 138 2.77 11.46 -3.11
C VAL A 138 1.29 11.38 -3.52
N VAL A 139 1.02 10.56 -4.52
CA VAL A 139 -0.32 10.19 -4.96
C VAL A 139 -0.59 8.74 -4.56
N VAL A 140 -1.75 8.47 -3.96
CA VAL A 140 -2.26 7.13 -3.66
C VAL A 140 -3.50 6.91 -4.52
N SER A 141 -3.42 5.99 -5.48
CA SER A 141 -4.55 5.64 -6.34
C SER A 141 -5.30 4.44 -5.79
N LEU A 142 -6.52 4.69 -5.27
CA LEU A 142 -7.48 3.68 -4.82
C LEU A 142 -8.65 3.54 -5.81
N LEU A 143 -8.42 3.95 -7.06
CA LEU A 143 -9.35 3.84 -8.19
C LEU A 143 -9.24 2.48 -8.90
N PRO A 144 -10.18 2.15 -9.80
CA PRO A 144 -10.06 0.97 -10.66
C PRO A 144 -8.74 0.95 -11.44
N ALA A 145 -8.18 -0.24 -11.64
CA ALA A 145 -6.85 -0.44 -12.22
C ALA A 145 -6.69 0.20 -13.62
N SER A 146 -7.77 0.35 -14.38
CA SER A 146 -7.79 0.99 -15.69
C SER A 146 -7.32 2.45 -15.68
N PHE A 147 -7.36 3.14 -14.55
CA PHE A 147 -6.92 4.54 -14.43
C PHE A 147 -5.44 4.68 -14.09
N HIS A 148 -4.79 3.64 -13.56
CA HIS A 148 -3.45 3.76 -12.96
C HIS A 148 -2.38 4.22 -13.96
N ALA A 149 -2.42 3.72 -15.20
CA ALA A 149 -1.43 4.11 -16.21
C ALA A 149 -1.55 5.57 -16.65
N ALA A 150 -2.76 6.14 -16.64
CA ALA A 150 -2.95 7.57 -16.93
C ALA A 150 -2.43 8.44 -15.78
N ILE A 151 -2.78 8.08 -14.54
CA ILE A 151 -2.32 8.75 -13.33
C ILE A 151 -0.79 8.68 -13.21
N ALA A 152 -0.20 7.51 -13.48
CA ALA A 152 1.24 7.29 -13.45
C ALA A 152 1.99 8.19 -14.44
N ARG A 153 1.46 8.41 -15.65
CA ARG A 153 2.08 9.34 -16.62
C ARG A 153 2.13 10.77 -16.07
N VAL A 154 1.03 11.25 -15.50
CA VAL A 154 0.98 12.58 -14.87
C VAL A 154 1.96 12.68 -13.70
N CYS A 155 2.01 11.64 -12.85
CA CYS A 155 2.96 11.57 -11.74
C CYS A 155 4.42 11.60 -12.23
N ILE A 156 4.77 10.84 -13.28
CA ILE A 156 6.11 10.83 -13.87
C ILE A 156 6.47 12.21 -14.44
N GLU A 157 5.56 12.83 -15.18
CA GLU A 157 5.75 14.16 -15.77
C GLU A 157 6.00 15.23 -14.70
N LEU A 158 5.20 15.20 -13.63
CA LEU A 158 5.28 16.15 -12.52
C LEU A 158 6.28 15.73 -11.43
N LYS A 159 7.01 14.63 -11.64
CA LYS A 159 7.99 14.05 -10.72
C LYS A 159 7.44 13.77 -9.32
N LYS A 160 6.21 13.25 -9.24
CA LYS A 160 5.51 12.87 -8.00
C LYS A 160 5.46 11.37 -7.82
N HIS A 161 5.55 10.90 -6.59
CA HIS A 161 5.50 9.47 -6.29
C HIS A 161 4.08 8.91 -6.40
N LEU A 162 3.95 7.63 -6.74
CA LEU A 162 2.66 6.95 -6.86
C LEU A 162 2.64 5.67 -6.05
N VAL A 163 1.55 5.44 -5.32
CA VAL A 163 1.23 4.18 -4.65
C VAL A 163 -0.12 3.65 -5.15
N THR A 164 -0.22 2.36 -5.43
CA THR A 164 -1.48 1.69 -5.80
C THR A 164 -1.67 0.38 -5.04
N ALA A 165 -2.92 -0.02 -4.82
CA ALA A 165 -3.29 -1.29 -4.20
C ALA A 165 -3.79 -2.31 -5.24
N SER A 166 -3.29 -2.24 -6.48
CA SER A 166 -3.72 -3.10 -7.59
C SER A 166 -2.53 -3.82 -8.22
N TYR A 167 -2.82 -4.96 -8.86
CA TYR A 167 -1.87 -5.69 -9.69
C TYR A 167 -1.22 -4.80 -10.76
N VAL A 168 0.03 -5.11 -11.10
CA VAL A 168 0.74 -4.48 -12.21
C VAL A 168 0.32 -5.15 -13.53
N ASP A 169 -0.21 -4.35 -14.46
CA ASP A 169 -0.50 -4.80 -15.83
C ASP A 169 0.59 -4.36 -16.84
N ASP A 170 0.43 -4.76 -18.10
CA ASP A 170 1.35 -4.42 -19.20
C ASP A 170 1.46 -2.89 -19.42
N SER A 171 0.39 -2.15 -19.16
CA SER A 171 0.36 -0.70 -19.37
C SER A 171 1.18 0.02 -18.31
N MET A 172 1.14 -0.45 -17.06
CA MET A 172 1.97 0.02 -15.95
C MET A 172 3.43 -0.40 -16.11
N SER A 173 3.68 -1.66 -16.49
CA SER A 173 5.05 -2.19 -16.66
C SER A 173 5.86 -1.40 -17.69
N LYS A 174 5.22 -0.93 -18.77
CA LYS A 174 5.86 -0.12 -19.82
C LYS A 174 6.34 1.25 -19.34
N LEU A 175 5.91 1.72 -18.16
CA LEU A 175 6.30 3.00 -17.60
C LEU A 175 7.59 2.94 -16.77
N GLU A 176 8.15 1.75 -16.52
CA GLU A 176 9.31 1.56 -15.64
C GLU A 176 10.50 2.46 -16.00
N GLN A 177 10.93 2.45 -17.27
CA GLN A 177 12.07 3.27 -17.71
C GLN A 177 11.80 4.76 -17.59
N ALA A 178 10.56 5.20 -17.84
CA ALA A 178 10.16 6.59 -17.72
C ALA A 178 10.16 7.04 -16.25
N ALA A 179 9.66 6.20 -15.33
CA ALA A 179 9.68 6.46 -13.90
C ALA A 179 11.11 6.52 -13.35
N GLN A 180 11.98 5.58 -13.75
CA GLN A 180 13.40 5.59 -13.41
C GLN A 180 14.10 6.86 -13.94
N GLY A 181 13.86 7.22 -15.19
CA GLY A 181 14.41 8.44 -15.80
C GLY A 181 13.95 9.73 -15.12
N ALA A 182 12.73 9.75 -14.59
CA ALA A 182 12.19 10.89 -13.84
C ALA A 182 12.62 10.92 -12.36
N GLY A 183 13.24 9.84 -11.85
CA GLY A 183 13.58 9.70 -10.43
C GLY A 183 12.36 9.48 -9.53
N VAL A 184 11.29 8.88 -10.07
CA VAL A 184 10.02 8.68 -9.38
C VAL A 184 9.86 7.22 -8.97
N THR A 185 9.54 7.00 -7.69
CA THR A 185 9.05 5.71 -7.21
C THR A 185 7.56 5.52 -7.52
N ILE A 186 7.24 4.39 -8.17
CA ILE A 186 5.88 3.89 -8.34
C ILE A 186 5.80 2.54 -7.63
N LEU A 187 4.98 2.46 -6.59
CA LEU A 187 4.81 1.27 -5.77
C LEU A 187 3.40 0.70 -5.98
N CYS A 188 3.30 -0.45 -6.61
CA CYS A 188 2.03 -1.14 -6.85
C CYS A 188 1.84 -2.28 -5.86
N GLU A 189 0.68 -2.94 -5.93
CA GLU A 189 0.41 -4.15 -5.15
C GLU A 189 0.52 -3.94 -3.63
N MET A 190 0.14 -2.76 -3.12
CA MET A 190 0.20 -2.41 -1.70
C MET A 190 -1.17 -2.56 -1.01
N GLY A 191 -1.82 -3.71 -1.21
CA GLY A 191 -3.11 -4.04 -0.62
C GLY A 191 -3.05 -5.27 0.30
N LEU A 192 -4.18 -5.99 0.37
CA LEU A 192 -4.28 -7.28 1.06
C LEU A 192 -3.79 -8.43 0.16
N ASP A 193 -4.43 -8.54 -1.00
CA ASP A 193 -4.14 -9.47 -2.09
C ASP A 193 -4.51 -8.72 -3.39
N PRO A 194 -3.52 -8.12 -4.09
CA PRO A 194 -2.08 -8.27 -3.87
C PRO A 194 -1.51 -7.29 -2.83
N GLY A 195 -0.58 -7.76 -2.00
CA GLY A 195 0.26 -6.98 -1.09
C GLY A 195 0.75 -7.75 0.13
N ILE A 196 -0.06 -7.80 1.19
CA ILE A 196 0.31 -8.53 2.42
C ILE A 196 0.63 -10.00 2.11
N ASP A 197 -0.10 -10.61 1.19
CA ASP A 197 0.17 -11.96 0.71
C ASP A 197 1.58 -12.09 0.13
N HIS A 198 2.03 -11.15 -0.70
CA HIS A 198 3.39 -11.12 -1.24
C HIS A 198 4.44 -10.96 -0.13
N MET A 199 4.23 -10.04 0.82
CA MET A 199 5.17 -9.78 1.91
C MET A 199 5.37 -11.00 2.81
N LEU A 200 4.27 -11.66 3.19
CA LEU A 200 4.32 -12.87 4.01
C LEU A 200 4.94 -14.04 3.27
N SER A 201 4.58 -14.21 1.98
CA SER A 201 5.12 -15.29 1.15
C SER A 201 6.63 -15.14 0.97
N MET A 202 7.11 -13.94 0.63
CA MET A 202 8.53 -13.70 0.44
C MET A 202 9.32 -13.85 1.74
N LYS A 203 8.78 -13.40 2.88
CA LYS A 203 9.41 -13.63 4.19
C LYS A 203 9.66 -15.12 4.45
N MET A 204 8.64 -15.96 4.26
CA MET A 204 8.76 -17.41 4.46
C MET A 204 9.75 -18.05 3.46
N ILE A 205 9.75 -17.60 2.21
CA ILE A 205 10.65 -18.10 1.16
C ILE A 205 12.10 -17.72 1.50
N ASP A 206 12.35 -16.48 1.89
CA ASP A 206 13.68 -15.98 2.21
C ASP A 206 14.24 -16.64 3.47
N GLU A 207 13.42 -16.85 4.50
CA GLU A 207 13.80 -17.61 5.69
C GLU A 207 14.19 -19.05 5.36
N ALA A 208 13.41 -19.72 4.49
CA ALA A 208 13.74 -21.07 4.05
C ALA A 208 15.07 -21.10 3.27
N HIS A 209 15.29 -20.16 2.35
CA HIS A 209 16.54 -20.08 1.59
C HIS A 209 17.75 -19.74 2.46
N ALA A 210 17.60 -18.88 3.48
CA ALA A 210 18.65 -18.54 4.44
C ALA A 210 19.14 -19.76 5.24
N LEU A 211 18.27 -20.77 5.41
CA LEU A 211 18.59 -22.05 6.04
C LEU A 211 18.99 -23.13 5.01
N ASN A 212 19.34 -22.74 3.78
CA ASN A 212 19.65 -23.64 2.66
C ASN A 212 18.50 -24.62 2.30
N GLY A 213 17.27 -24.31 2.72
CA GLY A 213 16.06 -25.04 2.37
C GLY A 213 15.64 -24.84 0.92
N LYS A 214 14.68 -25.65 0.47
CA LYS A 214 14.08 -25.56 -0.87
C LYS A 214 12.57 -25.59 -0.77
N ILE A 215 11.91 -24.64 -1.43
CA ILE A 215 10.45 -24.63 -1.56
C ILE A 215 10.01 -25.74 -2.51
N LYS A 216 9.28 -26.73 -1.99
CA LYS A 216 8.77 -27.87 -2.78
C LYS A 216 7.39 -27.61 -3.35
N ALA A 217 6.55 -26.91 -2.61
CA ALA A 217 5.22 -26.48 -3.01
C ALA A 217 4.92 -25.15 -2.30
N PHE A 218 4.13 -24.31 -2.96
CA PHE A 218 3.64 -23.06 -2.40
C PHE A 218 2.18 -22.90 -2.81
N THR A 219 1.33 -22.65 -1.82
CA THR A 219 -0.10 -22.45 -2.00
C THR A 219 -0.54 -21.33 -1.09
N SER A 220 -1.23 -20.33 -1.65
CA SER A 220 -1.78 -19.20 -0.92
C SER A 220 -3.27 -19.07 -1.26
N PHE A 221 -4.11 -18.91 -0.24
CA PHE A 221 -5.54 -18.67 -0.39
C PHE A 221 -5.93 -17.44 0.42
N CYS A 222 -6.70 -16.56 -0.20
CA CYS A 222 -7.24 -15.35 0.43
C CYS A 222 -8.75 -15.26 0.15
N GLY A 223 -9.52 -14.74 1.11
CA GLY A 223 -10.97 -14.62 0.97
C GLY A 223 -11.58 -13.59 1.92
N GLY A 224 -12.20 -12.55 1.36
CA GLY A 224 -13.00 -11.58 2.10
C GLY A 224 -14.43 -12.08 2.32
N LEU A 225 -14.63 -12.91 3.35
CA LEU A 225 -15.94 -13.51 3.65
C LEU A 225 -16.67 -12.79 4.79
N PRO A 226 -18.02 -12.85 4.84
CA PRO A 226 -18.75 -12.46 6.04
C PRO A 226 -18.32 -13.29 7.25
N SER A 227 -18.47 -12.73 8.46
CA SER A 227 -18.35 -13.55 9.67
C SER A 227 -19.38 -14.69 9.67
N PRO A 228 -19.14 -15.81 10.40
CA PRO A 228 -20.08 -16.94 10.42
C PRO A 228 -21.52 -16.54 10.78
N ALA A 229 -21.68 -15.63 11.75
CA ALA A 229 -22.99 -15.10 12.15
C ALA A 229 -23.68 -14.26 11.05
N ALA A 230 -22.90 -13.66 10.15
CA ALA A 230 -23.40 -12.82 9.06
C ALA A 230 -23.56 -13.60 7.73
N ALA A 231 -23.10 -14.85 7.64
CA ALA A 231 -23.18 -15.71 6.45
C ALA A 231 -24.57 -16.37 6.30
N ASN A 232 -25.63 -15.57 6.46
CA ASN A 232 -27.02 -16.01 6.59
C ASN A 232 -27.84 -15.97 5.29
N ASN A 233 -27.18 -16.18 4.15
CA ASN A 233 -27.83 -16.26 2.84
C ASN A 233 -27.33 -17.51 2.08
N PRO A 234 -28.03 -17.95 1.01
CA PRO A 234 -27.69 -19.19 0.30
C PRO A 234 -26.27 -19.27 -0.26
N LEU A 235 -25.61 -18.13 -0.49
CA LEU A 235 -24.24 -18.08 -1.01
C LEU A 235 -23.19 -17.96 0.08
N ALA A 236 -23.59 -17.79 1.35
CA ALA A 236 -22.70 -17.43 2.46
C ALA A 236 -21.78 -16.21 2.14
N TYR A 237 -22.23 -15.33 1.24
CA TYR A 237 -21.44 -14.23 0.69
C TYR A 237 -22.21 -12.91 0.70
N LYS A 238 -21.50 -11.78 0.83
CA LYS A 238 -22.11 -10.44 0.76
C LYS A 238 -21.27 -9.55 -0.14
N PHE A 239 -21.91 -8.95 -1.14
CA PHE A 239 -21.31 -7.90 -1.94
C PHE A 239 -21.13 -6.65 -1.08
N ARG A 240 -19.97 -6.03 -1.20
CA ARG A 240 -19.62 -4.78 -0.54
C ARG A 240 -19.48 -3.68 -1.57
#